data_AF-A0A924KH56-F1
#
_entry.id   AF-A0A924KH56-F1
#
_cell.length_a   1.000
_cell.length_b   1.000
_cell.length_c   1.000
_cell.angle_alpha   90.00
_cell.angle_beta   90.00
_cell.angle_gamma   90.00
#
_symmetry.space_group_name_H-M   'P 1'
#
loop_
_entity.id
_entity.type
_entity.pdbx_description
1 polymer ?
#
loop_
_entity_poly.entity_id
_entity_poly.type
_entity_poly.pdbx_seq_one_letter_code
_entity_poly.pdbx_strand_id
1 'polypeptide(L)' 'MEKHCLDCGQNIIGRADKKFCDDQCRSNYNNRLRAEDQTTIKKINHILLKNRKILNELNPEGKVKVTKSKLEKDFQ' A
#
# COMPACT_ATOMS: atom_id res chain seq x y z
N MET A 1 -8.09 11.44 32.23
CA MET A 1 -7.61 10.39 31.31
C MET A 1 -6.26 10.79 30.79
N GLU A 2 -5.26 9.94 30.95
CA GLU A 2 -3.93 10.14 30.37
C GLU A 2 -3.99 9.94 28.86
N LYS A 3 -3.42 10.90 28.11
CA LYS A 3 -3.32 10.80 26.65
C LYS A 3 -1.95 10.28 26.29
N HIS A 4 -1.90 9.27 25.44
CA HIS A 4 -0.66 8.65 25.01
C HIS A 4 -0.30 9.08 23.59
N CYS A 5 1.00 9.18 23.31
CA CYS A 5 1.56 9.49 22.00
C CYS A 5 1.15 8.42 20.98
N LEU A 6 0.64 8.84 19.83
CA LEU A 6 0.23 7.92 18.76
C LEU A 6 1.42 7.14 18.13
N ASP A 7 2.66 7.59 18.32
CA ASP A 7 3.86 6.94 17.76
C ASP A 7 4.54 5.99 18.76
N CYS A 8 4.86 6.49 19.97
CA CYS A 8 5.71 5.81 20.94
C CYS A 8 4.99 5.37 22.22
N GLY A 9 3.69 5.71 22.36
CA GLY A 9 2.88 5.35 23.52
C GLY A 9 3.22 6.10 24.81
N GLN A 10 4.18 7.03 24.82
CA GLN A 10 4.52 7.82 26.02
C GLN A 10 3.41 8.79 26.41
N ASN A 11 3.31 9.12 27.70
CA ASN A 11 2.32 10.09 28.20
C ASN A 11 2.56 11.48 27.59
N ILE A 12 1.49 12.13 27.13
CA ILE A 12 1.52 13.45 26.53
C ILE A 12 1.26 14.51 27.60
N ILE A 13 2.22 15.42 27.74
CA ILE A 13 2.09 16.60 28.59
C ILE A 13 1.91 17.84 27.70
N GLY A 14 0.97 18.71 28.08
CA GLY A 14 0.74 20.01 27.46
C GLY A 14 -0.71 20.18 26.99
N ARG A 15 -0.87 20.84 25.83
CA ARG A 15 -2.19 21.18 25.27
C ARG A 15 -3.13 19.99 25.19
N ALA A 16 -4.41 20.25 25.41
CA ALA A 16 -5.46 19.23 25.40
C ALA A 16 -5.58 18.47 24.07
N ASP A 17 -5.20 19.07 22.93
CA ASP A 17 -5.30 18.46 21.59
C ASP A 17 -3.98 17.84 21.09
N LYS A 18 -2.93 17.85 21.91
CA LYS A 18 -1.62 17.30 21.55
C LYS A 18 -1.74 15.78 21.32
N LYS A 19 -1.25 15.31 20.16
CA LYS A 19 -1.31 13.91 19.70
C LYS A 19 0.03 13.17 19.76
N PHE A 20 1.13 13.92 19.82
CA PHE A 20 2.50 13.38 19.80
C PHE A 20 3.31 14.04 20.92
N CYS A 21 4.24 13.31 21.54
CA CYS A 21 5.09 13.86 22.60
C CYS A 21 6.06 14.93 22.06
N ASP A 22 6.55 14.73 20.84
CA ASP A 22 7.49 15.60 20.11
C ASP A 22 7.27 15.54 18.58
N ASP A 23 8.05 16.33 17.84
CA ASP A 23 7.97 16.40 16.38
C ASP A 23 8.60 15.19 15.67
N GLN A 24 9.50 14.46 16.32
CA GLN A 24 10.07 13.24 15.78
C GLN A 24 9.00 12.14 15.71
N CYS A 25 8.24 11.96 16.78
CA CYS A 25 7.12 11.01 16.87
C CYS A 25 6.05 11.32 15.83
N ARG A 26 5.73 12.60 15.62
CA ARG A 26 4.81 13.02 14.56
C ARG A 26 5.30 12.59 13.18
N SER A 27 6.58 12.86 12.91
CA SER A 27 7.18 12.56 11.60
C SER A 27 7.28 11.04 11.37
N ASN A 28 7.70 10.28 12.37
CA ASN A 28 7.78 8.82 12.32
C ASN A 28 6.42 8.18 12.04
N TYR A 29 5.39 8.60 12.77
CA TYR A 29 4.04 8.08 12.60
C TYR A 29 3.53 8.33 11.17
N ASN A 30 3.71 9.56 10.66
CA ASN A 30 3.31 9.91 9.30
C ASN A 30 4.12 9.16 8.22
N ASN A 31 5.42 8.93 8.46
CA ASN A 31 6.26 8.16 7.55
C ASN A 31 5.83 6.69 7.48
N ARG A 32 5.47 6.06 8.60
CA ARG A 32 4.94 4.69 8.62
C ARG A 32 3.64 4.59 7.84
N LEU A 33 2.68 5.50 8.08
CA LEU A 33 1.42 5.54 7.33
C LEU A 33 1.66 5.66 5.82
N ARG A 34 2.52 6.60 5.39
CA ARG A 34 2.86 6.77 3.97
C ARG A 34 3.55 5.54 3.39
N ALA A 35 4.40 4.85 4.16
CA ALA A 35 5.10 3.65 3.71
C ALA A 35 4.14 2.48 3.47
N GLU A 36 3.11 2.34 4.31
CA GLU A 36 2.06 1.33 4.13
C GLU A 36 1.24 1.59 2.87
N ASP A 37 0.80 2.83 2.66
CA ASP A 37 0.08 3.24 1.45
C ASP A 37 0.91 2.98 0.18
N GLN A 38 2.19 3.38 0.19
CA GLN A 38 3.10 3.19 -0.93
C GLN A 38 3.35 1.71 -1.25
N THR A 39 3.42 0.87 -0.23
CA THR A 39 3.59 -0.58 -0.40
C THR A 39 2.37 -1.20 -1.09
N THR A 40 1.17 -0.78 -0.70
CA THR A 40 -0.08 -1.24 -1.30
C THR A 40 -0.18 -0.81 -2.77
N ILE A 41 0.11 0.45 -3.08
CA ILE A 41 0.12 0.97 -4.44
C ILE A 41 1.11 0.20 -5.33
N LYS A 42 2.33 -0.07 -4.82
CA LYS A 42 3.33 -0.87 -5.55
C LYS A 42 2.84 -2.28 -5.88
N LYS A 43 2.19 -2.95 -4.93
CA LYS A 43 1.61 -4.29 -5.15
C LYS A 43 0.54 -4.26 -6.24
N ILE A 44 -0.38 -3.29 -6.19
CA ILE A 44 -1.43 -3.12 -7.19
C ILE A 44 -0.82 -2.87 -8.57
N ASN A 45 0.13 -1.94 -8.69
CA ASN A 45 0.80 -1.65 -9.96
C ASN A 45 1.55 -2.86 -10.51
N HIS A 46 2.18 -3.66 -9.66
CA HIS A 46 2.84 -4.89 -10.08
C HIS A 46 1.85 -5.90 -10.69
N ILE A 47 0.69 -6.10 -10.05
CA ILE A 47 -0.37 -6.97 -10.57
C ILE A 47 -0.89 -6.44 -11.91
N LEU A 48 -1.17 -5.13 -12.00
CA LEU A 48 -1.67 -4.52 -13.24
C LEU A 48 -0.67 -4.64 -14.40
N LEU A 49 0.63 -4.45 -14.13
CA LEU A 49 1.68 -4.63 -15.14
C LEU A 49 1.77 -6.08 -15.62
N LYS A 50 1.71 -7.05 -14.69
CA LYS A 50 1.68 -8.48 -15.03
C LYS A 50 0.46 -8.80 -15.90
N ASN A 51 -0.73 -8.35 -15.51
CA ASN A 51 -1.97 -8.55 -16.26
C ASN A 51 -1.87 -7.94 -17.66
N ARG A 52 -1.35 -6.72 -17.78
CA ARG A 52 -1.17 -6.05 -19.07
C ARG A 52 -0.22 -6.82 -19.98
N LYS A 53 0.88 -7.36 -19.43
CA LYS A 53 1.82 -8.19 -20.20
C LYS A 53 1.14 -9.45 -20.74
N ILE A 54 0.45 -10.21 -19.88
CA ILE A 54 -0.27 -11.42 -20.27
C ILE A 54 -1.31 -11.11 -21.35
N LEU A 55 -2.11 -10.05 -21.17
CA LEU A 55 -3.12 -9.66 -22.15
C LEU A 55 -2.52 -9.22 -23.49
N ASN A 56 -1.41 -8.49 -23.48
CA ASN A 56 -0.72 -8.10 -24.71
C ASN A 56 -0.18 -9.32 -25.48
N GLU A 57 0.32 -10.33 -24.77
CA GLU A 57 0.82 -11.57 -25.38
C GLU A 57 -0.30 -12.44 -25.94
N LEU A 58 -1.43 -12.52 -25.24
CA LEU A 58 -2.56 -13.35 -25.65
C LEU A 58 -3.46 -12.68 -26.70
N ASN A 59 -3.50 -11.35 -26.77
CA ASN A 59 -4.45 -10.57 -27.56
C ASN A 59 -3.78 -9.53 -28.49
N PRO A 60 -2.79 -9.92 -29.32
CA PRO A 60 -1.97 -8.97 -30.08
C PRO A 60 -2.75 -8.19 -31.15
N GLU A 61 -3.77 -8.80 -31.74
CA GLU A 61 -4.56 -8.21 -32.85
C GLU A 61 -5.98 -7.80 -32.42
N GLY A 62 -6.24 -7.73 -31.11
CA GLY A 62 -7.59 -7.53 -30.58
C GLY A 62 -8.25 -8.83 -30.15
N LYS A 63 -9.56 -8.78 -29.88
CA LYS A 63 -10.29 -9.74 -29.02
C LYS A 63 -10.14 -11.22 -29.45
N VAL A 64 -9.50 -12.03 -28.60
CA VAL A 64 -9.39 -13.49 -28.76
C VAL A 64 -10.18 -14.27 -27.70
N LYS A 65 -10.39 -15.57 -27.94
CA LYS A 65 -10.82 -16.54 -26.92
C LYS A 65 -9.62 -17.38 -26.48
N VAL A 66 -9.38 -17.46 -25.17
CA VAL A 66 -8.35 -18.31 -24.56
C VAL A 66 -8.98 -19.25 -23.56
N THR A 67 -8.38 -20.43 -23.39
CA THR A 67 -8.82 -21.38 -22.36
C THR A 67 -8.39 -20.89 -20.97
N LYS A 68 -9.20 -21.20 -19.95
CA LYS A 68 -8.89 -20.84 -18.56
C LYS A 68 -7.52 -21.37 -18.12
N SER A 69 -7.20 -22.61 -18.47
CA SER A 69 -5.90 -23.24 -18.15
C SER A 69 -4.72 -22.49 -18.75
N LYS A 70 -4.82 -21.98 -19.98
CA LYS A 70 -3.74 -21.19 -20.59
C LYS A 70 -3.56 -19.85 -19.90
N LEU A 71 -4.68 -19.20 -19.56
CA LEU A 71 -4.65 -17.92 -18.84
C LEU A 71 -4.01 -18.09 -17.46
N GLU A 72 -4.46 -19.06 -16.65
CA GLU A 72 -3.97 -19.28 -15.29
C GLU A 72 -2.48 -19.65 -15.19
N LYS A 73 -1.94 -20.38 -16.18
CA LYS A 73 -0.52 -20.72 -16.23
C LYS A 73 0.39 -19.49 -16.26
N ASP A 74 -0.07 -18.41 -16.91
CA ASP A 74 0.71 -17.18 -17.07
C ASP A 74 0.53 -16.23 -15.85
N PHE A 75 -0.42 -16.52 -14.95
CA PHE A 75 -0.65 -15.79 -13.69
C PHE A 75 0.21 -16.25 -12.50
N GLN A 76 0.88 -17.41 -12.57
CA GLN A 76 1.76 -17.92 -11.50
C GLN A 76 3.09 -17.16 -11.41
#